data_AF-A0A813A3W2-F1
#
_entry.id   AF-A0A813A3W2-F1
#
_cell.length_a   1.000
_cell.length_b   1.000
_cell.length_c   1.000
_cell.angle_alpha   90.00
_cell.angle_beta   90.00
_cell.angle_gamma   90.00
#
_symmetry.space_group_name_H-M   'P 1'
#
loop_
_entity.id
_entity.type
_entity.pdbx_description
1 polymer ?
#
loop_
_entity_poly.entity_id
_entity_poly.type
_entity_poly.pdbx_seq_one_letter_code
_entity_poly.pdbx_strand_id
1 'polypeptide(L)'
;MRDLETDTASCLQPLVLTPSSKVHILWSLIGSLFIVWDLVTIPLELFDVQAMIEFLVSVGRFSFVYWLIDMPLHMIFAVEVDGHLEMRPRELIRRYLRGWFAIDIIVISIDASLIILQEVQNSEPE
;
A
#
# COMPACT_ATOMS: atom_id res chain seq x y z
N MET A 1 -15.27 24.69 22.75
CA MET A 1 -14.70 23.62 23.60
C MET A 1 -15.79 22.60 23.90
N ARG A 2 -16.41 22.01 22.86
CA ARG A 2 -17.62 21.20 23.00
C ARG A 2 -17.71 20.10 21.94
N ASP A 3 -16.57 19.54 21.55
CA ASP A 3 -16.48 18.51 20.49
C ASP A 3 -15.67 17.28 20.94
N LEU A 4 -15.49 17.11 22.26
CA LEU A 4 -15.08 15.84 22.88
C LEU A 4 -16.29 14.91 23.05
N GLU A 5 -17.21 14.91 22.09
CA GLU A 5 -18.10 13.76 21.90
C GLU A 5 -17.27 12.70 21.21
N THR A 6 -16.56 11.98 22.07
CA THR A 6 -16.25 10.56 21.95
C THR A 6 -17.28 9.83 21.09
N ASP A 7 -16.97 9.67 19.81
CA ASP A 7 -17.48 8.58 18.99
C ASP A 7 -16.82 7.27 19.46
N THR A 8 -17.02 6.94 20.75
CA THR A 8 -16.54 5.74 21.44
C THR A 8 -17.30 4.47 21.01
N ALA A 9 -18.18 4.59 20.01
CA ALA A 9 -19.07 3.54 19.55
C ALA A 9 -18.66 2.94 18.20
N SER A 10 -17.48 3.27 17.68
CA SER A 10 -17.00 2.69 16.44
C SER A 10 -16.15 1.45 16.76
N CYS A 11 -16.63 0.26 16.38
CA CYS A 11 -15.91 -1.01 16.50
C CYS A 11 -14.51 -1.02 15.84
N LEU A 12 -14.22 -0.01 15.03
CA LEU A 12 -12.94 0.21 14.35
C LEU A 12 -11.95 1.06 15.16
N GLN A 13 -12.36 1.65 16.29
CA GLN A 13 -11.50 2.49 17.12
C GLN A 13 -10.28 1.76 17.72
N PRO A 14 -10.34 0.47 18.11
CA PRO A 14 -9.16 -0.29 18.53
C PRO A 14 -8.17 -0.55 17.39
N LEU A 15 -8.62 -0.43 16.14
CA LEU A 15 -7.82 -0.71 14.95
C LEU A 15 -6.95 0.48 14.57
N VAL A 16 -7.35 1.71 14.93
CA VAL A 16 -6.63 2.94 14.58
C VAL A 16 -5.28 2.97 15.29
N LEU A 17 -4.22 2.79 14.51
CA LEU A 17 -2.85 2.77 15.00
C LEU A 17 -2.33 4.21 15.14
N THR A 18 -1.86 4.55 16.34
CA THR A 18 -1.22 5.85 16.61
C THR A 18 0.07 5.96 15.79
N PRO A 19 0.39 7.12 15.17
CA PRO A 19 1.57 7.28 14.31
C PRO A 19 2.90 7.04 15.03
N SER A 20 2.89 7.17 16.36
CA SER A 20 4.02 6.91 17.27
C SER A 20 4.31 5.42 17.51
N SER A 21 3.51 4.50 16.96
CA SER A 21 3.77 3.07 17.09
C SER A 21 5.03 2.68 16.30
N LYS A 22 5.96 1.98 16.95
CA LYS A 22 7.16 1.41 16.29
C LYS A 22 6.80 0.55 15.07
N VAL A 23 5.60 -0.06 15.08
CA VAL A 23 5.08 -0.85 13.97
C VAL A 23 4.82 0.02 12.74
N HIS A 24 4.20 1.19 12.92
CA HIS A 24 3.95 2.12 11.82
C HIS A 24 5.26 2.61 11.20
N ILE A 25 6.24 3.00 12.03
CA ILE A 25 7.56 3.44 11.56
C ILE A 25 8.27 2.31 10.78
N LEU A 26 8.28 1.08 11.32
CA LEU A 26 8.90 -0.05 10.65
C LEU A 26 8.19 -0.38 9.34
N TRP A 27 6.86 -0.33 9.32
CA TRP A 27 6.05 -0.55 8.13
C TRP A 27 6.36 0.50 7.05
N SER A 28 6.35 1.80 7.40
CA SER A 28 6.69 2.88 6.47
C SER A 28 8.13 2.79 5.96
N LEU A 29 9.08 2.34 6.77
CA LEU A 29 10.46 2.10 6.33
C LEU A 29 10.55 0.98 5.31
N ILE A 30 9.86 -0.14 5.53
CA ILE A 30 9.78 -1.24 4.57
C ILE A 30 9.13 -0.77 3.26
N GLY A 31 8.02 -0.02 3.35
CA GLY A 31 7.36 0.56 2.17
C GLY A 31 8.25 1.52 1.41
N SER A 32 9.02 2.36 2.11
CA SER A 32 9.99 3.26 1.49
C SER A 32 11.08 2.50 0.72
N LEU A 33 11.52 1.35 1.25
CA LEU A 33 12.47 0.48 0.55
C LEU A 33 11.85 -0.13 -0.71
N PHE A 34 10.59 -0.57 -0.65
CA PHE A 34 9.86 -1.05 -1.84
C PHE A 34 9.70 0.05 -2.90
N ILE A 35 9.37 1.28 -2.53
CA ILE A 35 9.31 2.40 -3.49
C ILE A 35 10.66 2.60 -4.21
N VAL A 36 11.76 2.59 -3.45
CA VAL A 36 13.11 2.74 -4.03
C VAL A 36 13.45 1.56 -4.94
N TRP A 37 13.07 0.35 -4.53
CA TRP A 37 13.21 -0.84 -5.34
C TRP A 37 12.46 -0.70 -6.67
N ASP A 38 11.15 -0.44 -6.61
CA ASP A 38 10.28 -0.32 -7.79
C ASP A 38 10.79 0.78 -8.75
N LEU A 39 11.27 1.91 -8.20
CA LEU A 39 11.85 3.01 -8.97
C LEU A 39 13.07 2.60 -9.80
N VAL A 40 13.89 1.67 -9.28
CA VAL A 40 15.09 1.15 -9.97
C VAL A 40 14.73 -0.01 -10.88
N THR A 41 13.86 -0.92 -10.45
CA THR A 41 13.61 -2.17 -11.16
C THR A 41 12.66 -2.04 -12.34
N ILE A 42 11.64 -1.18 -12.25
CA ILE A 42 10.69 -0.98 -13.36
C ILE A 42 11.41 -0.54 -14.65
N PRO A 43 12.35 0.44 -14.64
CA PRO A 43 13.14 0.75 -15.84
C PRO A 43 14.06 -0.39 -16.29
N LEU A 44 14.55 -1.20 -15.34
CA LEU A 44 15.45 -2.31 -15.61
C LEU A 44 14.74 -3.49 -16.32
N GLU A 45 13.43 -3.66 -16.12
CA GLU A 45 12.62 -4.66 -16.82
C GLU A 45 12.57 -4.44 -18.34
N LEU A 46 12.86 -3.22 -18.81
CA LEU A 46 12.98 -2.92 -20.25
C LEU A 46 14.24 -3.54 -20.88
N PHE A 47 15.20 -4.01 -20.07
CA PHE A 47 16.41 -4.67 -20.54
C PHE A 47 16.23 -6.18 -20.48
N ASP A 48 16.37 -6.84 -21.64
CA ASP A 48 16.11 -8.27 -21.83
C ASP A 48 17.23 -9.15 -21.27
N VAL A 49 17.35 -9.18 -19.94
CA VAL A 49 18.33 -10.00 -19.21
C VAL A 49 17.60 -11.12 -18.50
N GLN A 50 17.45 -12.25 -19.18
CA GLN A 50 16.66 -13.42 -18.74
C GLN A 50 16.88 -13.81 -17.26
N ALA A 51 18.14 -13.86 -16.82
CA ALA A 51 18.50 -14.25 -15.45
C ALA A 51 18.09 -13.22 -14.38
N MET A 52 17.96 -11.95 -14.77
CA MET A 52 17.51 -10.88 -13.89
C MET A 52 15.98 -10.84 -13.81
N ILE A 53 15.30 -11.14 -14.92
CA ILE A 53 13.84 -11.08 -15.04
C ILE A 53 13.16 -11.99 -14.01
N GLU A 54 13.57 -13.26 -13.86
CA GLU A 54 12.96 -14.18 -12.89
C GLU A 54 13.04 -13.66 -11.44
N PHE A 55 14.18 -13.08 -11.07
CA PHE A 55 14.38 -12.50 -9.76
C PHE A 55 13.52 -11.24 -9.56
N LEU A 56 13.48 -10.35 -10.56
CA LEU A 56 12.65 -9.14 -10.54
C LEU A 56 11.17 -9.48 -10.41
N VAL A 57 10.68 -10.47 -11.16
CA VAL A 57 9.30 -10.96 -11.08
C VAL A 57 8.97 -11.47 -9.68
N SER A 58 9.86 -12.25 -9.07
CA SER A 58 9.65 -12.78 -7.72
C SER A 58 9.53 -11.64 -6.70
N VAL A 59 10.42 -10.64 -6.74
CA VAL A 59 10.35 -9.49 -5.84
C VAL A 59 9.13 -8.61 -6.12
N GLY A 60 8.75 -8.44 -7.39
CA GLY A 60 7.53 -7.72 -7.78
C GLY A 60 6.26 -8.35 -7.19
N ARG A 61 6.17 -9.67 -7.13
CA ARG A 61 5.05 -10.37 -6.45
C ARG A 61 5.01 -10.08 -4.95
N PHE A 62 6.16 -10.00 -4.27
CA PHE A 62 6.22 -9.61 -2.86
C PHE A 62 5.85 -8.15 -2.64
N SER A 63 6.32 -7.25 -3.52
CA SER A 63 5.96 -5.83 -3.51
C SER A 63 4.44 -5.66 -3.68
N PHE A 64 3.83 -6.37 -4.64
CA PHE A 64 2.39 -6.39 -4.85
C PHE A 64 1.60 -6.80 -3.60
N VAL A 65 2.00 -7.89 -2.92
CA VAL A 65 1.34 -8.32 -1.68
C VAL A 65 1.49 -7.27 -0.57
N TYR A 66 2.66 -6.63 -0.47
CA TYR A 66 2.88 -5.54 0.47
C TYR A 66 1.92 -4.38 0.19
N TRP A 67 1.84 -3.90 -1.06
CA TRP A 67 0.95 -2.81 -1.47
C TRP A 67 -0.53 -3.14 -1.28
N LEU A 68 -0.92 -4.40 -1.51
CA LEU A 68 -2.28 -4.89 -1.27
C LEU A 68 -2.69 -4.82 0.21
N ILE A 69 -1.74 -5.02 1.13
CA ILE A 69 -1.95 -4.92 2.59
C ILE A 69 -1.82 -3.47 3.07
N ASP A 70 -0.92 -2.70 2.47
CA ASP A 70 -0.66 -1.32 2.82
C ASP A 70 -1.84 -0.39 2.47
N MET A 71 -2.52 -0.66 1.35
CA MET A 71 -3.72 0.06 0.91
C MET A 71 -4.85 0.09 1.96
N PRO A 72 -5.32 -1.04 2.53
CA PRO A 72 -6.30 -1.00 3.61
C PRO A 72 -5.75 -0.47 4.92
N LEU A 73 -4.44 -0.58 5.18
CA LEU A 73 -3.82 0.03 6.36
C LEU A 73 -3.84 1.56 6.29
N HIS A 74 -3.75 2.16 5.11
CA HIS A 74 -3.92 3.61 4.92
C HIS A 74 -5.29 4.13 5.35
N MET A 75 -6.33 3.28 5.34
CA MET A 75 -7.66 3.63 5.84
C MET A 75 -7.74 3.66 7.38
N ILE A 76 -6.74 3.10 8.05
CA ILE A 76 -6.71 2.85 9.49
C ILE A 76 -5.61 3.68 10.17
N PHE A 77 -4.54 4.05 9.45
CA PHE A 77 -3.49 4.90 10.00
C PHE A 77 -3.99 6.31 10.27
N ALA A 78 -3.74 6.79 11.48
CA ALA A 78 -4.10 8.14 11.86
C ALA A 78 -3.25 9.17 11.10
N VAL A 79 -3.90 10.23 10.64
CA VAL A 79 -3.28 11.28 9.83
C VAL A 79 -3.27 12.58 10.62
N GLU A 80 -2.18 13.32 10.55
CA GLU A 80 -2.10 14.67 11.11
C GLU A 80 -2.77 15.67 10.16
N VAL A 81 -3.75 16.41 10.66
CA VAL A 81 -4.51 17.42 9.91
C VAL A 81 -4.48 18.70 10.71
N ASP A 82 -3.87 19.75 10.16
CA ASP A 82 -3.79 21.09 10.77
C ASP A 82 -3.22 21.08 12.20
N GLY A 83 -2.22 20.22 12.47
CA GLY A 83 -1.60 20.06 13.78
C GLY A 83 -2.42 19.23 14.79
N HIS A 84 -3.54 18.64 14.35
CA HIS A 84 -4.36 17.73 15.14
C HIS A 84 -4.28 16.31 14.59
N LEU A 85 -4.13 15.33 15.48
CA LEU A 85 -4.14 13.92 15.09
C LEU A 85 -5.57 13.45 14.88
N GLU A 86 -5.95 13.19 13.63
CA GLU A 86 -7.27 12.66 13.29
C GLU A 86 -7.26 11.13 13.47
N MET A 87 -7.99 10.65 14.47
CA MET A 87 -8.10 9.22 14.80
C MET A 87 -9.50 8.66 14.49
N ARG A 88 -10.41 9.42 13.88
CA ARG A 88 -11.75 8.93 13.55
C ARG A 88 -11.68 8.07 12.28
N PRO A 89 -11.93 6.75 12.36
CA PRO A 89 -11.77 5.84 11.22
C PRO A 89 -12.68 6.20 10.04
N ARG A 90 -13.89 6.70 10.32
CA ARG A 90 -14.83 7.15 9.26
C ARG A 90 -14.28 8.32 8.44
N GLU A 91 -13.60 9.26 9.09
CA GLU A 91 -13.03 10.42 8.39
C GLU A 91 -11.75 10.04 7.66
N LEU A 92 -10.92 9.17 8.24
CA LEU A 92 -9.75 8.58 7.59
C LEU A 92 -10.13 7.86 6.29
N ILE A 93 -11.10 6.94 6.35
CA ILE A 93 -11.62 6.23 5.18
C ILE A 93 -12.14 7.22 4.13
N ARG A 94 -12.98 8.18 4.52
CA ARG A 94 -13.56 9.15 3.58
C ARG A 94 -12.47 9.97 2.88
N ARG A 95 -11.46 10.41 3.60
CA ARG A 95 -10.37 11.25 3.07
C ARG A 95 -9.48 10.44 2.14
N TYR A 96 -9.17 9.20 2.51
CA TYR A 96 -8.41 8.27 1.67
C TYR A 96 -9.16 7.92 0.37
N LEU A 97 -10.45 7.57 0.46
CA LEU A 97 -11.29 7.27 -0.71
C LEU A 97 -11.43 8.43 -1.69
N ARG A 98 -11.39 9.68 -1.20
CA ARG A 98 -11.49 10.88 -2.05
C ARG A 98 -10.15 11.28 -2.69
N GLY A 99 -9.02 10.89 -2.10
CA GLY A 99 -7.69 11.31 -2.54
C GLY A 99 -6.90 10.19 -3.22
N TRP A 100 -6.35 9.29 -2.40
CA TRP A 100 -5.29 8.36 -2.80
C TRP A 100 -5.80 7.02 -3.32
N PHE A 101 -7.00 6.59 -2.90
CA PHE A 101 -7.58 5.31 -3.29
C PHE A 101 -7.61 5.06 -4.80
N ALA A 102 -7.91 6.10 -5.60
CA ALA A 102 -7.93 5.98 -7.05
C ALA A 102 -6.53 5.67 -7.63
N ILE A 103 -5.49 6.30 -7.08
CA ILE A 103 -4.10 6.07 -7.49
C ILE A 103 -3.69 4.65 -7.08
N ASP A 104 -3.98 4.25 -5.85
CA ASP A 104 -3.60 2.93 -5.34
C ASP A 104 -4.28 1.80 -6.13
N ILE A 105 -5.56 1.96 -6.50
CA ILE A 105 -6.24 1.00 -7.39
C ILE A 105 -5.56 0.91 -8.75
N ILE A 106 -5.16 2.04 -9.35
CA ILE A 106 -4.49 2.02 -10.67
C ILE A 106 -3.17 1.26 -10.57
N VAL A 107 -2.35 1.54 -9.56
CA VAL A 107 -1.06 0.88 -9.34
C VAL A 107 -1.25 -0.63 -9.14
N ILE A 108 -2.11 -1.02 -8.20
CA ILE A 108 -2.41 -2.44 -7.92
C ILE A 108 -2.97 -3.15 -9.16
N SER A 109 -3.78 -2.47 -9.97
CA SER A 109 -4.35 -3.06 -11.20
C SER A 109 -3.28 -3.31 -12.27
N ILE A 110 -2.28 -2.45 -12.38
CA ILE A 110 -1.15 -2.63 -13.31
C ILE A 110 -0.34 -3.84 -12.87
N ASP A 111 0.05 -3.91 -11.61
CA ASP A 111 0.83 -5.03 -11.06
C ASP A 111 0.08 -6.36 -11.21
N ALA A 112 -1.22 -6.38 -10.89
CA ALA A 112 -2.06 -7.56 -11.07
C ALA A 112 -2.12 -7.99 -12.54
N SER A 113 -2.22 -7.04 -13.48
CA SER A 113 -2.24 -7.34 -14.92
C SER A 113 -0.92 -7.95 -15.38
N LEU A 114 0.22 -7.43 -14.92
CA LEU A 114 1.55 -7.98 -15.22
C LEU A 114 1.70 -9.40 -14.69
N ILE A 115 1.26 -9.66 -13.45
CA ILE A 115 1.30 -10.99 -12.85
C ILE A 115 0.43 -11.98 -13.63
N ILE A 116 -0.77 -11.57 -14.03
CA ILE A 116 -1.69 -12.40 -14.83
C ILE A 116 -1.08 -12.71 -16.20
N LEU A 117 -0.49 -11.72 -16.88
CA LEU A 117 0.15 -11.91 -18.18
C LEU A 117 1.31 -12.92 -18.11
N GLN A 118 2.14 -12.83 -17.07
CA GLN A 118 3.23 -13.78 -16.82
C GLN A 118 2.70 -15.21 -16.59
N GLU A 119 1.62 -15.35 -15.82
CA GLU A 119 1.05 -16.67 -15.55
C GLU A 119 0.43 -17.28 -16.81
N VAL A 120 -0.21 -16.46 -17.65
CA VAL A 120 -0.73 -16.90 -18.96
C VAL A 120 0.41 -17.39 -19.87
N GLN A 121 1.51 -16.64 -19.96
CA GLN A 121 2.68 -17.05 -20.75
C GLN A 121 3.32 -18.34 -20.24
N ASN A 122 3.40 -18.53 -18.92
CA ASN A 122 3.91 -19.77 -18.32
C ASN A 122 2.97 -20.97 -18.53
N SER A 123 1.68 -20.72 -18.80
CA SER A 123 0.66 -21.77 -18.94
C SER A 123 0.50 -22.31 -20.36
N GLU A 124 1.11 -21.70 -21.38
CA GLU A 124 1.27 -22.32 -22.69
C GLU A 124 2.46 -23.29 -22.62
N PRO A 125 2.24 -24.62 -22.54
CA PRO A 125 3.33 -25.55 -22.78
C PRO A 125 3.76 -25.42 -24.25
N GLU A 126 5.06 -25.27 -24.50
CA GLU A 126 5.64 -25.51 -25.82
C GLU A 126 5.22 -26.88 -26.39
#